data_AF-A0A1V9F8D0-F1
#
_entry.id   AF-A0A1V9F8D0-F1
#
_cell.length_a   1.000
_cell.length_b   1.000
_cell.length_c   1.000
_cell.angle_alpha   90.00
_cell.angle_beta   90.00
_cell.angle_gamma   90.00
#
_symmetry.space_group_name_H-M   'P 1'
#
loop_
_entity.id
_entity.type
_entity.pdbx_description
1 polymer ?
#
loop_
_entity_poly.entity_id
_entity_poly.type
_entity_poly.pdbx_seq_one_letter_code
_entity_poly.pdbx_strand_id
1 'polypeptide(L)' 'MNTPVPNWLVRVFALFRPSFKDIVAQLGRNKKASNEKAKKLPGWTPGSHEEAILASAESLFRFGLIK' A
#
# COMPACT_ATOMS: atom_id res chain seq x y z
N MET A 1 15.39 18.07 -0.85
CA MET A 1 14.31 18.35 -1.82
C MET A 1 13.04 17.69 -1.26
N ASN A 2 12.07 18.46 -0.77
CA ASN A 2 10.86 17.90 -0.12
C ASN A 2 9.56 18.55 -0.63
N THR A 3 9.53 18.96 -1.89
CA THR A 3 8.33 19.51 -2.54
C THR A 3 7.51 18.38 -3.14
N PRO A 4 6.28 18.11 -2.64
CA PRO A 4 5.43 17.08 -3.21
C PRO A 4 5.06 17.46 -4.65
N VAL A 5 5.13 16.47 -5.55
CA VAL A 5 4.78 16.67 -6.97
C VAL A 5 3.27 16.88 -7.10
N PRO A 6 2.80 17.92 -7.79
CA PRO A 6 1.37 18.12 -8.00
C PRO A 6 0.72 16.98 -8.81
N ASN A 7 -0.47 16.55 -8.40
CA ASN A 7 -1.19 15.45 -9.07
C ASN A 7 -1.44 15.70 -10.56
N TRP A 8 -1.69 16.95 -10.96
CA TRP A 8 -1.92 17.30 -12.37
C TRP A 8 -0.68 17.05 -13.22
N LEU A 9 0.52 17.26 -12.66
CA LEU A 9 1.78 17.06 -13.36
C LEU A 9 2.02 15.57 -13.64
N VAL A 10 1.72 14.70 -12.67
CA VAL A 10 1.79 13.24 -12.84
C VAL A 10 0.80 12.75 -13.90
N ARG A 11 -0.40 13.36 -13.98
CA ARG A 11 -1.39 13.06 -15.03
C ARG A 11 -0.90 13.41 -16.42
N VAL A 12 -0.21 14.54 -16.58
CA VAL A 12 0.40 14.94 -17.87
C VAL A 12 1.51 13.98 -18.27
N PHE A 13 2.39 13.59 -17.35
CA PHE A 13 3.47 12.65 -17.65
C PHE A 13 2.99 11.25 -18.05
N ALA A 14 1.85 10.80 -17.53
CA ALA A 14 1.26 9.52 -17.90
C ALA A 14 0.77 9.43 -19.35
N LEU A 15 0.61 10.57 -20.04
CA LEU A 15 0.31 10.61 -21.48
C LEU A 15 1.55 10.21 -22.31
N PHE A 16 2.75 10.54 -21.83
CA PHE A 16 4.01 10.31 -22.54
C PHE A 16 4.71 9.01 -22.12
N ARG A 17 4.42 8.51 -20.92
CA ARG A 17 5.02 7.29 -20.36
C ARG A 17 3.96 6.36 -19.79
N PRO A 18 3.70 5.20 -20.42
CA PRO A 18 2.70 4.23 -19.95
C PRO A 18 2.91 3.76 -18.50
N SER A 19 4.15 3.69 -18.02
CA SER A 19 4.48 3.28 -16.64
C SER A 19 3.87 4.17 -15.55
N PHE A 20 3.53 5.42 -15.87
CA PHE A 20 2.89 6.33 -14.92
C PHE A 20 1.37 6.15 -14.83
N LYS A 21 0.76 5.37 -15.73
CA LYS A 21 -0.70 5.12 -15.71
C LYS A 21 -1.14 4.43 -14.42
N ASP A 22 -0.33 3.49 -13.93
CA ASP A 22 -0.59 2.80 -12.66
C ASP A 22 -0.56 3.77 -11.48
N ILE A 23 0.39 4.71 -11.50
CA ILE A 23 0.49 5.77 -10.48
C ILE A 23 -0.74 6.67 -10.52
N VAL A 24 -1.16 7.12 -11.71
CA VAL A 24 -2.36 7.95 -11.90
C VAL A 24 -3.61 7.26 -11.37
N ALA A 25 -3.76 5.94 -11.54
CA ALA A 25 -4.88 5.18 -11.00
C ALA A 25 -4.94 5.20 -9.45
N GLN A 26 -3.80 5.38 -8.77
CA GLN A 26 -3.72 5.48 -7.32
C GLN A 26 -3.85 6.93 -6.79
N LEU A 27 -3.62 7.95 -7.62
CA LEU A 27 -3.65 9.36 -7.18
C LEU A 27 -4.99 9.75 -6.57
N GLY A 28 -4.94 10.40 -5.40
CA GLY A 28 -6.12 10.89 -4.69
C GLY A 28 -6.96 9.82 -4.00
N ARG A 29 -6.57 8.53 -4.08
CA ARG A 29 -7.28 7.45 -3.39
C ARG A 29 -6.73 7.27 -1.97
N ASN A 30 -7.55 7.60 -0.97
CA ASN A 30 -7.27 7.20 0.41
C ASN A 30 -7.85 5.80 0.67
N LYS A 31 -7.01 4.77 0.62
CA LYS A 31 -7.41 3.40 0.94
C LYS A 31 -7.47 3.22 2.45
N LYS A 32 -8.60 3.59 3.06
CA LYS A 32 -8.89 3.23 4.45
C LYS A 32 -9.14 1.73 4.53
N ALA A 33 -8.18 0.98 5.04
CA ALA A 33 -8.32 -0.44 5.34
C ALA A 33 -8.77 -0.63 6.79
N SER A 34 -9.63 -1.62 7.04
CA SER A 34 -10.15 -1.96 8.37
C SER A 34 -10.16 -3.47 8.56
N ASN A 35 -9.82 -3.94 9.76
CA ASN A 35 -9.84 -5.35 10.14
C ASN A 35 -11.20 -5.82 10.71
N GLU A 36 -12.22 -4.97 10.70
CA GLU A 36 -13.54 -5.27 11.28
C GLU A 36 -14.22 -6.48 10.62
N LYS A 37 -13.98 -6.73 9.33
CA LYS A 37 -14.49 -7.93 8.67
C LYS A 37 -13.87 -9.20 9.23
N ALA A 38 -12.56 -9.19 9.50
CA ALA A 38 -11.84 -10.36 10.02
C ALA A 38 -12.36 -10.76 11.41
N LYS A 39 -12.60 -9.77 12.27
CA LYS A 39 -13.15 -9.99 13.62
C LYS A 39 -14.56 -10.56 13.64
N LYS A 40 -15.35 -10.32 12.57
CA LYS A 40 -16.74 -10.80 12.45
C LYS A 40 -16.86 -12.18 11.83
N LEU A 41 -15.77 -12.74 11.31
CA LEU A 41 -15.79 -14.05 10.66
C LEU A 41 -15.77 -15.18 11.71
N PRO A 42 -16.73 -16.12 11.67
CA PRO A 42 -16.78 -17.23 12.62
C PRO A 42 -15.52 -18.11 12.55
N GLY A 43 -14.99 -18.48 13.70
CA GLY A 43 -13.80 -19.35 13.81
C GLY A 43 -12.48 -18.68 13.48
N TRP A 44 -12.46 -17.38 13.15
CA TRP A 44 -11.23 -16.64 12.90
C TRP A 44 -10.93 -15.68 14.04
N THR A 45 -9.79 -15.89 14.70
CA THR A 45 -9.23 -14.97 15.69
C THR A 45 -8.02 -14.26 15.06
N PRO A 46 -8.19 -13.03 14.52
CA PRO A 46 -7.06 -12.29 13.97
C PRO A 46 -6.05 -11.97 15.08
N GLY A 47 -4.76 -12.16 14.79
CA GLY A 47 -3.66 -11.82 15.71
C GLY A 47 -3.54 -10.33 15.98
N SER A 48 -2.59 -9.95 16.84
CA SER A 48 -2.36 -8.54 17.16
C SER A 48 -1.80 -7.77 15.95
N HIS A 49 -1.93 -6.43 15.99
CA HIS A 49 -1.38 -5.59 14.92
C HIS A 49 0.14 -5.67 14.89
N GLU A 50 0.77 -5.74 16.07
CA GLU A 50 2.21 -5.84 16.26
C GLU A 50 2.75 -7.13 15.63
N GLU A 51 2.08 -8.25 15.89
CA GLU A 51 2.47 -9.56 15.34
C GLU A 51 2.31 -9.59 13.82
N ALA A 52 1.21 -9.02 13.29
CA ALA A 52 1.01 -8.92 11.85
C ALA A 52 2.09 -8.06 11.15
N ILE A 53 2.52 -6.97 11.79
CA ILE A 53 3.59 -6.11 11.30
C ILE A 53 4.93 -6.87 11.31
N LEU A 54 5.26 -7.54 12.41
CA LEU A 54 6.48 -8.33 12.54
C LEU A 54 6.54 -9.46 11.51
N ALA A 55 5.47 -10.25 11.36
CA ALA A 55 5.39 -11.32 10.38
C ALA A 55 5.53 -10.82 8.93
N SER A 56 4.99 -9.63 8.65
CA SER A 56 5.15 -8.98 7.34
C SER A 56 6.60 -8.56 7.09
N ALA A 57 7.24 -7.92 8.07
CA ALA A 57 8.64 -7.50 7.98
C ALA A 57 9.57 -8.71 7.83
N GLU A 58 9.36 -9.76 8.61
CA GLU A 58 10.11 -11.02 8.51
C GLU A 58 9.96 -11.66 7.14
N SER A 59 8.74 -11.68 6.59
CA SER A 59 8.50 -12.18 5.23
C SER A 59 9.28 -11.38 4.19
N LEU A 60 9.25 -10.05 4.26
CA LEU A 60 10.01 -9.19 3.34
C LEU A 60 11.52 -9.43 3.44
N PHE A 61 12.05 -9.62 4.66
CA PHE A 61 13.47 -9.94 4.88
C PHE A 61 13.82 -11.30 4.30
N ARG A 62 12.98 -12.33 4.55
CA ARG A 62 13.16 -13.68 4.04
C ARG A 62 13.16 -13.75 2.51
N PHE A 63 12.34 -12.93 1.85
CA PHE A 63 12.32 -12.82 0.39
C PHE A 63 13.38 -11.87 -0.19
N GLY A 64 14.23 -11.27 0.67
CA GLY A 64 15.30 -10.38 0.25
C GLY A 64 14.82 -9.06 -0.37
N LEU A 65 13.58 -8.65 -0.10
CA LEU A 65 12.99 -7.41 -0.59
C LEU A 65 13.44 -6.18 0.21
N ILE A 66 13.92 -6.42 1.44
CA ILE A 66 14.50 -5.43 2.35
C ILE A 66 15.71 -6.06 3.06
N LYS A 67 16.58 -5.22 3.64
CA LYS A 67 17.75 -5.59 4.43
C LYS A 67 17.66 -5.00 5.83
#